data_AF-A0A9B0TF12-F1
#
_entry.id   AF-A0A9B0TF12-F1
#
_cell.length_a   1.000
_cell.length_b   1.000
_cell.length_c   1.000
_cell.angle_alpha   90.00
_cell.angle_beta   90.00
_cell.angle_gamma   90.00
#
_symmetry.space_group_name_H-M   'P 1'
#
loop_
_entity.id
_entity.type
_entity.pdbx_description
1 polymer ?
#
loop_
_entity_poly.entity_id
_entity_poly.type
_entity_poly.pdbx_seq_one_letter_code
_entity_poly.pdbx_strand_id
1 'polypeptide(L)'
;MENGAVYSPTTEEAQPHPRGARSGLTTCFSPGRLKWHRLALKGLQLLLSLLAFICEEVVSQCTMCGGLYFFEFVSCSAFLLSLLIVIVYCTSVYDRVDPDKVKSSDFYITLGAGIVFLLASIIFAATHDKTSAEIAAIVFGFLACIMFLADFFIMLYEKRQAQQRKPETPAEFTEPLNVP
;
A
#
# COMPACT_ATOMS: atom_id res chain seq x y z
N MET A 1 53.36 33.99 -38.12
CA MET A 1 52.83 34.54 -36.85
C MET A 1 51.33 34.32 -36.92
N GLU A 2 50.65 33.48 -36.16
CA GLU A 2 50.97 32.60 -35.03
C GLU A 2 50.10 31.35 -35.21
N ASN A 3 50.72 30.16 -35.20
CA ASN A 3 50.00 28.89 -35.24
C ASN A 3 49.45 28.63 -33.84
N GLY A 4 48.13 28.74 -33.68
CA GLY A 4 47.44 28.52 -32.41
C GLY A 4 47.63 27.10 -31.88
N ALA A 5 48.46 26.99 -30.85
CA ALA A 5 48.42 26.04 -29.75
C ALA A 5 48.10 24.56 -30.08
N VAL A 6 49.14 23.87 -30.50
CA VAL A 6 49.36 22.44 -30.26
C VAL A 6 49.56 22.24 -28.75
N TYR A 7 48.50 21.94 -27.99
CA TYR A 7 48.53 21.18 -26.72
C TYR A 7 47.09 20.76 -26.38
N SER A 8 46.80 19.46 -26.44
CA SER A 8 45.61 18.88 -25.82
C SER A 8 45.95 18.53 -24.37
N PRO A 9 45.41 19.22 -23.35
CA PRO A 9 45.38 18.67 -22.01
C PRO A 9 44.28 17.60 -21.96
N THR A 10 44.69 16.35 -21.75
CA THR A 10 43.83 15.28 -21.25
C THR A 10 43.32 15.67 -19.87
N THR A 11 42.25 16.46 -19.83
CA THR A 11 41.45 16.63 -18.63
C THR A 11 40.48 15.46 -18.60
N GLU A 12 40.90 14.35 -17.99
CA GLU A 12 39.93 13.42 -17.40
C GLU A 12 39.06 14.26 -16.45
N GLU A 13 37.81 14.49 -16.82
CA GLU A 13 36.82 14.95 -15.86
C GLU A 13 36.69 13.84 -14.83
N ALA A 14 37.35 14.06 -13.69
CA ALA A 14 37.19 13.28 -12.48
C ALA A 14 35.69 13.13 -12.22
N GLN A 15 35.21 11.89 -12.37
CA GLN A 15 33.87 11.51 -11.99
C GLN A 15 33.59 12.07 -10.60
N PRO A 16 32.44 12.72 -10.36
CA PRO A 16 32.06 13.08 -9.01
C PRO A 16 31.76 11.77 -8.28
N HIS A 17 32.76 11.29 -7.55
CA HIS A 17 32.63 10.25 -6.54
C HIS A 17 31.58 10.70 -5.52
N PRO A 18 30.41 10.04 -5.41
CA PRO A 18 29.52 10.29 -4.30
C PRO A 18 29.94 9.33 -3.17
N ARG A 19 31.03 9.67 -2.46
CA ARG A 19 31.30 9.08 -1.15
C ARG A 19 30.84 10.04 -0.06
N GLY A 20 29.52 10.14 0.04
CA GLY A 20 28.79 10.51 1.24
C GLY A 20 27.94 9.32 1.67
N ALA A 21 28.56 8.32 2.29
CA ALA A 21 27.97 7.04 2.72
C ALA A 21 27.02 7.18 3.92
N ARG A 22 26.09 8.15 3.87
CA ARG A 22 25.09 8.39 4.91
C ARG A 22 23.70 8.75 4.37
N SER A 23 23.46 8.59 3.06
CA SER A 23 22.20 8.92 2.39
C SER A 23 21.69 7.79 1.48
N GLY A 24 21.78 6.53 1.94
CA GLY A 24 21.26 5.37 1.19
C GLY A 24 19.78 5.08 1.48
N LEU A 25 19.35 5.25 2.74
CA LEU A 25 17.95 5.02 3.13
C LEU A 25 17.06 6.20 2.74
N THR A 26 17.54 7.43 2.85
CA THR A 26 16.77 8.65 2.55
C THR A 26 16.55 8.90 1.06
N THR A 27 17.35 8.31 0.17
CA THR A 27 17.12 8.37 -1.30
C THR A 27 16.19 7.27 -1.79
N CYS A 28 16.04 6.17 -1.04
CA CYS A 28 15.10 5.09 -1.38
C CYS A 28 13.66 5.42 -1.00
N PHE A 29 13.45 6.19 0.07
CA PHE A 29 12.15 6.61 0.57
C PHE A 29 11.70 7.91 -0.10
N SER A 30 11.12 7.82 -1.31
CA SER A 30 10.50 8.96 -1.97
C SER A 30 8.97 8.91 -1.81
N PRO A 31 8.38 9.55 -0.77
CA PRO A 31 6.94 9.50 -0.50
C PRO A 31 6.08 10.27 -1.54
N GLY A 32 6.71 10.86 -2.56
CA GLY A 32 6.03 11.72 -3.56
C GLY A 32 5.31 10.98 -4.71
N ARG A 33 5.36 9.65 -4.79
CA ARG A 33 4.85 8.90 -5.96
C ARG A 33 3.41 8.41 -5.85
N LEU A 34 2.82 8.41 -4.66
CA LEU A 34 1.41 8.04 -4.45
C LEU A 34 0.64 9.26 -3.93
N LYS A 35 -0.64 9.39 -4.30
CA LYS A 35 -1.51 10.45 -3.76
C LYS A 35 -1.41 10.43 -2.23
N TRP A 36 -1.09 11.57 -1.62
CA TRP A 36 -0.92 11.70 -0.17
C TRP A 36 -2.09 11.09 0.63
N HIS A 37 -3.31 11.21 0.10
CA HIS A 37 -4.50 10.58 0.66
C HIS A 37 -4.43 9.05 0.75
N ARG A 38 -3.87 8.34 -0.25
CA ARG A 38 -3.71 6.88 -0.22
C ARG A 38 -2.68 6.46 0.84
N LEU A 39 -1.58 7.22 0.95
CA LEU A 39 -0.58 6.95 1.98
C LEU A 39 -1.17 7.16 3.39
N ALA A 40 -1.94 8.23 3.57
CA ALA A 40 -2.64 8.51 4.82
C ALA A 40 -3.67 7.42 5.16
N LEU A 41 -4.43 6.92 4.19
CA LEU A 41 -5.39 5.83 4.38
C LEU A 41 -4.70 4.53 4.81
N LYS A 42 -3.63 4.12 4.11
CA LYS A 42 -2.83 2.95 4.50
C LYS A 42 -2.20 3.11 5.88
N GLY A 43 -1.71 4.32 6.21
CA GLY A 43 -1.18 4.64 7.53
C GLY A 43 -2.25 4.55 8.62
N LEU A 44 -3.46 5.05 8.37
CA LEU A 44 -4.58 4.96 9.31
C LEU A 44 -5.05 3.52 9.51
N GLN A 45 -5.11 2.73 8.43
CA GLN A 45 -5.43 1.30 8.49
C GLN A 45 -4.40 0.52 9.32
N LEU A 46 -3.12 0.84 9.16
CA LEU A 46 -2.02 0.28 9.95
C LEU A 46 -2.14 0.68 11.43
N LEU A 47 -2.47 1.94 11.72
CA LEU A 47 -2.70 2.41 13.08
C LEU A 47 -3.87 1.69 13.75
N LEU A 48 -5.00 1.54 13.06
CA LEU A 48 -6.20 0.91 13.62
C LEU A 48 -6.05 -0.61 13.79
N SER A 49 -5.38 -1.29 12.86
CA SER A 49 -5.05 -2.72 13.03
C SER A 49 -4.07 -2.94 14.18
N LEU A 50 -3.08 -2.05 14.35
CA LEU A 50 -2.18 -2.08 15.50
C LEU A 50 -2.92 -1.81 16.82
N LEU A 51 -3.83 -0.83 16.86
CA LEU A 51 -4.67 -0.56 18.03
C LEU A 51 -5.55 -1.76 18.38
N ALA A 52 -6.17 -2.40 17.38
CA ALA A 52 -6.96 -3.61 17.59
C ALA A 52 -6.09 -4.74 18.18
N PHE A 53 -4.86 -4.94 17.67
CA PHE A 53 -3.91 -5.90 18.20
C PHE A 53 -3.46 -5.58 19.64
N ILE A 54 -3.12 -4.33 19.95
CA ILE A 54 -2.70 -3.92 21.30
C ILE A 54 -3.86 -4.06 22.28
N CYS A 55 -5.08 -3.67 21.89
CA CYS A 55 -6.25 -3.82 22.74
C CYS A 55 -6.54 -5.28 23.05
N GLU A 56 -6.27 -6.19 22.12
CA GLU A 56 -6.39 -7.64 22.31
C GLU A 56 -5.34 -8.18 23.29
N GLU A 57 -4.06 -7.85 23.09
CA GLU A 57 -2.95 -8.32 23.95
C GLU A 57 -3.10 -7.86 25.40
N VAL A 58 -3.78 -6.72 25.63
CA VAL A 58 -4.06 -6.17 26.96
C VAL A 58 -5.20 -6.93 27.67
N VAL A 59 -6.01 -7.73 26.97
CA VAL A 59 -7.06 -8.58 27.55
C VAL A 59 -6.42 -9.78 28.25
N SER A 60 -6.20 -9.67 29.55
CA SER A 60 -5.54 -10.68 30.38
C SER A 60 -6.47 -11.79 30.93
N GLN A 61 -7.77 -11.75 30.60
CA GLN A 61 -8.78 -12.69 31.11
C GLN A 61 -9.67 -13.14 29.95
N CYS A 62 -9.62 -14.41 29.58
CA CYS A 62 -10.50 -14.97 28.55
C CYS A 62 -11.03 -16.33 28.96
N THR A 63 -12.37 -16.48 28.92
CA THR A 63 -13.03 -17.76 29.19
C THR A 63 -13.22 -18.60 27.92
N MET A 64 -13.19 -17.95 26.74
CA MET A 64 -13.33 -18.57 25.40
C MET A 64 -12.21 -18.07 24.45
N CYS A 65 -10.96 -18.47 24.72
CA CYS A 65 -9.78 -17.95 24.00
C CYS A 65 -9.75 -18.21 22.48
N GLY A 66 -10.62 -19.07 21.94
CA GLY A 66 -10.63 -19.40 20.51
C GLY A 66 -10.95 -18.21 19.60
N GLY A 67 -11.87 -17.33 20.00
CA GLY A 67 -12.22 -16.14 19.24
C GLY A 67 -11.10 -15.11 19.21
N LEU A 68 -10.41 -14.94 20.34
CA LEU A 68 -9.27 -14.01 20.45
C LEU A 68 -8.09 -14.46 19.59
N TYR A 69 -7.65 -15.72 19.70
CA TYR A 69 -6.50 -16.21 18.92
C TYR A 69 -6.72 -16.08 17.42
N PHE A 70 -7.95 -16.28 16.94
CA PHE A 70 -8.29 -16.08 15.54
C PHE A 70 -8.22 -14.59 15.15
N PHE A 71 -8.77 -13.71 15.99
CA PHE A 71 -8.72 -12.28 15.76
C PHE A 71 -7.29 -11.71 15.83
N GLU A 72 -6.48 -12.18 16.76
CA GLU A 72 -5.05 -11.86 16.91
C GLU A 72 -4.27 -12.21 15.64
N PHE A 73 -4.40 -13.45 15.15
CA PHE A 73 -3.73 -13.90 13.94
C PHE A 73 -4.12 -13.05 12.72
N VAL A 74 -5.42 -12.77 12.59
CA VAL A 74 -5.94 -11.98 11.48
C VAL A 74 -5.52 -10.51 11.58
N SER A 75 -5.53 -9.93 12.78
CA SER A 75 -5.12 -8.55 13.03
C SER A 75 -3.61 -8.36 12.77
N CYS A 76 -2.79 -9.29 13.28
CA CYS A 76 -1.35 -9.29 13.03
C CYS A 76 -1.03 -9.45 11.54
N SER A 77 -1.65 -10.40 10.84
CA SER A 77 -1.45 -10.56 9.40
C SER A 77 -1.92 -9.33 8.61
N ALA A 78 -3.06 -8.74 8.95
CA ALA A 78 -3.56 -7.51 8.33
C ALA A 78 -2.61 -6.30 8.55
N PHE A 79 -2.05 -6.17 9.76
CA PHE A 79 -1.04 -5.18 10.09
C PHE A 79 0.24 -5.38 9.26
N LEU A 80 0.78 -6.60 9.24
CA LEU A 80 1.99 -6.93 8.49
C LEU A 80 1.81 -6.74 6.98
N LEU A 81 0.65 -7.12 6.43
CA LEU A 81 0.33 -6.89 5.02
C LEU A 81 0.24 -5.38 4.71
N SER A 82 -0.43 -4.61 5.56
CA SER A 82 -0.54 -3.16 5.37
C SER A 82 0.84 -2.49 5.45
N LEU A 83 1.68 -2.90 6.41
CA LEU A 83 3.05 -2.42 6.55
C LEU A 83 3.90 -2.78 5.34
N LEU A 84 3.82 -4.03 4.86
CA LEU A 84 4.53 -4.49 3.67
C LEU A 84 4.16 -3.65 2.44
N ILE A 85 2.87 -3.38 2.23
CA ILE A 85 2.39 -2.53 1.13
C ILE A 85 2.97 -1.12 1.24
N VAL A 86 2.92 -0.52 2.43
CA VAL A 86 3.50 0.82 2.67
C VAL A 86 5.00 0.82 2.36
N ILE A 87 5.75 -0.21 2.79
CA ILE A 87 7.17 -0.34 2.51
C ILE A 87 7.42 -0.45 1.00
N VAL A 88 6.65 -1.28 0.29
CA VAL A 88 6.77 -1.44 -1.17
C VAL A 88 6.53 -0.11 -1.89
N TYR A 89 5.51 0.65 -1.49
CA TYR A 89 5.21 1.96 -2.06
C TYR A 89 6.28 3.02 -1.74
N CYS A 90 6.86 2.95 -0.55
CA CYS A 90 7.91 3.86 -0.12
C CYS A 90 9.26 3.55 -0.77
N THR A 91 9.53 2.29 -1.12
CA THR A 91 10.83 1.83 -1.62
C THR A 91 10.92 1.95 -3.15
N SER A 92 12.14 2.16 -3.67
CA SER A 92 12.46 2.12 -5.11
C SER A 92 12.14 0.78 -5.82
N VAL A 93 11.75 -0.26 -5.09
CA VAL A 93 11.25 -1.52 -5.64
C VAL A 93 10.01 -1.29 -6.51
N TYR A 94 9.17 -0.30 -6.18
CA TYR A 94 8.02 0.06 -7.01
C TYR A 94 8.43 0.59 -8.40
N ASP A 95 9.64 1.13 -8.60
CA ASP A 95 10.14 1.49 -9.95
C ASP A 95 10.57 0.28 -10.78
N ARG A 96 10.81 -0.86 -10.12
CA ARG A 96 11.27 -2.10 -10.78
C ARG A 96 10.12 -3.02 -11.15
N VAL A 97 8.91 -2.74 -10.69
CA VAL A 97 7.71 -3.54 -10.90
C VAL A 97 6.66 -2.68 -11.61
N ASP A 98 5.92 -3.26 -12.55
CA ASP A 98 4.88 -2.54 -13.27
C ASP A 98 3.84 -1.93 -12.31
N PRO A 99 3.60 -0.61 -12.36
CA PRO A 99 2.70 0.08 -11.42
C PRO A 99 1.26 -0.45 -11.49
N ASP A 100 0.82 -0.88 -12.66
CA ASP A 100 -0.51 -1.46 -12.86
C ASP A 100 -0.66 -2.83 -12.17
N LYS A 101 0.40 -3.63 -12.13
CA LYS A 101 0.41 -4.92 -11.45
C LYS A 101 0.44 -4.74 -9.95
N VAL A 102 1.24 -3.79 -9.44
CA VAL A 102 1.27 -3.48 -8.01
C VAL A 102 -0.09 -2.95 -7.54
N LYS A 103 -0.71 -2.03 -8.28
CA LYS A 103 -2.04 -1.50 -7.97
C LYS A 103 -3.12 -2.57 -7.97
N SER A 104 -3.06 -3.51 -8.92
CA SER A 104 -3.99 -4.64 -8.97
C SER A 104 -3.78 -5.58 -7.78
N SER A 105 -2.53 -5.85 -7.42
CA SER A 105 -2.18 -6.67 -6.25
C SER A 105 -2.65 -6.02 -4.94
N ASP A 106 -2.38 -4.73 -4.74
CA ASP A 106 -2.84 -3.95 -3.58
C ASP A 106 -4.36 -4.03 -3.42
N PHE A 107 -5.11 -3.96 -4.53
CA PHE A 107 -6.56 -4.14 -4.51
C PHE A 107 -6.98 -5.52 -3.99
N TYR A 108 -6.38 -6.61 -4.48
CA TYR A 108 -6.71 -7.96 -4.02
C TYR A 108 -6.26 -8.21 -2.58
N ILE A 109 -5.10 -7.73 -2.18
CA ILE A 109 -4.58 -7.88 -0.82
C ILE A 109 -5.49 -7.12 0.15
N THR A 110 -5.87 -5.89 -0.16
CA THR A 110 -6.75 -5.09 0.69
C THR A 110 -8.16 -5.69 0.78
N LEU A 111 -8.71 -6.20 -0.35
CA LEU A 111 -9.99 -6.88 -0.35
C LEU A 111 -9.95 -8.16 0.49
N GLY A 112 -8.93 -9.00 0.28
CA GLY A 112 -8.75 -10.24 1.03
C GLY A 112 -8.57 -10.00 2.52
N ALA A 113 -7.66 -9.09 2.89
CA ALA A 113 -7.43 -8.69 4.27
C ALA A 113 -8.69 -8.12 4.91
N GLY A 114 -9.43 -7.24 4.20
CA GLY A 114 -10.67 -6.66 4.70
C GLY A 114 -11.78 -7.69 4.95
N ILE A 115 -11.96 -8.67 4.06
CA ILE A 115 -12.96 -9.75 4.25
C ILE A 115 -12.59 -10.63 5.44
N VAL A 116 -11.33 -11.08 5.51
CA VAL A 116 -10.88 -11.97 6.60
C VAL A 116 -10.94 -11.23 7.94
N PHE A 117 -10.53 -9.97 7.97
CA PHE A 117 -10.59 -9.11 9.16
C PHE A 117 -12.03 -8.85 9.63
N LEU A 118 -12.95 -8.59 8.71
CA LEU A 118 -14.38 -8.46 9.01
C LEU A 118 -14.96 -9.75 9.61
N LEU A 119 -14.64 -10.91 9.03
CA LEU A 119 -15.08 -12.19 9.57
C LEU A 119 -14.53 -12.42 10.98
N ALA A 120 -13.26 -12.10 11.21
CA ALA A 120 -12.64 -12.21 12.53
C ALA A 120 -13.32 -11.29 13.55
N SER A 121 -13.63 -10.03 13.19
CA SER A 121 -14.39 -9.12 14.05
C SER A 121 -15.80 -9.62 14.37
N ILE A 122 -16.51 -10.22 13.41
CA ILE A 122 -17.84 -10.80 13.66
C ILE A 122 -17.75 -11.98 14.63
N ILE A 123 -16.81 -12.90 14.40
CA ILE A 123 -16.61 -14.07 15.25
C ILE A 123 -16.27 -13.62 16.67
N PHE A 124 -15.31 -12.71 16.80
CA PHE A 124 -14.90 -12.16 18.09
C PHE A 124 -16.05 -11.45 18.81
N ALA A 125 -16.84 -10.63 18.10
CA ALA A 125 -18.02 -9.98 18.65
C ALA A 125 -19.12 -10.99 19.08
N ALA A 126 -19.22 -12.15 18.42
CA ALA A 126 -20.19 -13.17 18.80
C ALA A 126 -19.78 -13.98 20.03
N THR A 127 -18.49 -14.03 20.36
CA THR A 127 -17.94 -14.92 21.41
C THR A 127 -17.45 -14.22 22.68
N HIS A 128 -17.54 -12.89 22.77
CA HIS A 128 -17.00 -12.12 23.91
C HIS A 128 -17.86 -12.14 25.18
N ASP A 129 -17.23 -11.99 26.35
CA ASP A 129 -17.86 -12.01 27.68
C ASP A 129 -18.24 -10.61 28.21
N LYS A 130 -18.41 -9.63 27.30
CA LYS A 130 -18.76 -8.23 27.60
C LYS A 130 -17.80 -7.54 28.58
N THR A 131 -16.55 -7.97 28.65
CA THR A 131 -15.56 -7.25 29.45
C THR A 131 -15.23 -5.91 28.79
N SER A 132 -14.83 -4.91 29.58
CA SER A 132 -14.53 -3.57 29.06
C SER A 132 -13.38 -3.57 28.03
N ALA A 133 -12.40 -4.44 28.21
CA ALA A 133 -11.27 -4.57 27.30
C ALA A 133 -11.67 -5.25 25.98
N GLU A 134 -12.46 -6.33 26.03
CA GLU A 134 -13.00 -6.99 24.82
C GLU A 134 -13.90 -6.05 24.02
N ILE A 135 -14.76 -5.26 24.70
CA ILE A 135 -15.61 -4.27 24.04
C ILE A 135 -14.75 -3.23 23.30
N ALA A 136 -13.65 -2.77 23.90
CA ALA A 136 -12.72 -1.86 23.24
C ALA A 136 -12.10 -2.49 21.99
N ALA A 137 -11.61 -3.73 22.09
CA ALA A 137 -11.04 -4.48 20.96
C ALA A 137 -12.07 -4.67 19.83
N ILE A 138 -13.34 -4.97 20.15
CA ILE A 138 -14.43 -5.06 19.17
C ILE A 138 -14.66 -3.72 18.46
N VAL A 139 -14.72 -2.61 19.21
CA VAL A 139 -14.94 -1.28 18.62
C VAL A 139 -13.81 -0.90 17.67
N PHE A 140 -12.55 -1.12 18.08
CA PHE A 140 -11.40 -0.88 17.21
C PHE A 140 -11.36 -1.82 16.01
N GLY A 141 -11.77 -3.09 16.17
CA GLY A 141 -11.97 -4.04 15.09
C GLY A 141 -12.99 -3.54 14.05
N PHE A 142 -14.17 -3.10 14.47
CA PHE A 142 -15.15 -2.54 13.54
C PHE A 142 -14.67 -1.24 12.87
N LEU A 143 -13.98 -0.37 13.60
CA LEU A 143 -13.36 0.83 13.02
C LEU A 143 -12.34 0.49 11.94
N ALA A 144 -11.48 -0.50 12.19
CA ALA A 144 -10.54 -1.01 11.21
C ALA A 144 -11.27 -1.63 9.99
N CYS A 145 -12.34 -2.40 10.20
CA CYS A 145 -13.17 -2.92 9.11
C CYS A 145 -13.71 -1.80 8.21
N ILE A 146 -14.23 -0.73 8.81
CA ILE A 146 -14.75 0.44 8.07
C ILE A 146 -13.64 1.09 7.25
N MET A 147 -12.42 1.21 7.79
CA MET A 147 -11.28 1.74 7.02
C MET A 147 -10.86 0.84 5.87
N PHE A 148 -10.75 -0.48 6.07
CA PHE A 148 -10.48 -1.43 4.99
C PHE A 148 -11.54 -1.34 3.89
N LEU A 149 -12.81 -1.21 4.28
CA LEU A 149 -13.93 -1.09 3.37
C LEU A 149 -13.90 0.25 2.60
N ALA A 150 -13.58 1.35 3.28
CA ALA A 150 -13.41 2.66 2.66
C ALA A 150 -12.26 2.67 1.64
N ASP A 151 -11.09 2.10 1.98
CA ASP A 151 -9.95 1.97 1.06
C ASP A 151 -10.35 1.15 -0.17
N PHE A 152 -11.07 0.04 0.03
CA PHE A 152 -11.62 -0.77 -1.05
C PHE A 152 -12.59 0.02 -1.95
N PHE A 153 -13.54 0.75 -1.37
CA PHE A 153 -14.50 1.55 -2.14
C PHE A 153 -13.82 2.68 -2.93
N ILE A 154 -12.83 3.35 -2.34
CA ILE A 154 -12.05 4.38 -3.03
C ILE A 154 -11.31 3.77 -4.22
N MET A 155 -10.67 2.61 -4.03
CA MET A 155 -10.00 1.91 -5.13
C MET A 155 -10.96 1.47 -6.24
N LEU A 156 -12.14 0.96 -5.88
CA LEU A 156 -13.19 0.61 -6.83
C LEU A 156 -13.68 1.82 -7.62
N TYR A 157 -13.90 2.95 -6.93
CA TYR A 157 -14.39 4.17 -7.55
C TYR A 157 -13.35 4.74 -8.53
N GLU A 158 -12.07 4.77 -8.16
CA GLU A 158 -10.99 5.16 -9.06
C GLU A 158 -10.89 4.23 -10.29
N LYS A 159 -11.07 2.91 -10.10
CA LYS A 159 -11.07 1.93 -11.20
C LYS A 159 -12.25 2.16 -12.15
N ARG A 160 -13.45 2.37 -11.59
CA ARG A 160 -14.68 2.66 -12.36
C ARG A 160 -14.54 3.95 -13.18
N GLN A 161 -14.01 5.01 -12.57
CA GLN A 161 -13.74 6.27 -13.28
C GLN A 161 -12.72 6.11 -14.40
N ALA A 162 -11.62 5.38 -14.15
CA ALA A 162 -10.61 5.11 -15.19
C ALA A 162 -11.21 4.34 -16.37
N GLN A 163 -12.13 3.40 -16.10
CA GLN A 163 -12.80 2.63 -17.15
C GLN A 163 -13.83 3.47 -17.93
N GLN A 164 -14.55 4.38 -17.28
CA GLN A 164 -15.44 5.32 -17.99
C GLN A 164 -14.69 6.38 -18.80
N ARG A 165 -13.47 6.75 -18.39
CA ARG A 165 -12.60 7.68 -19.14
C ARG A 165 -11.91 7.09 -20.36
N LYS A 166 -12.03 5.78 -20.60
CA LYS A 166 -11.57 5.14 -21.84
C LYS A 166 -12.78 4.96 -22.76
N PRO A 167 -13.22 6.01 -23.50
CA PRO A 167 -14.13 5.79 -24.61
C PRO A 167 -13.38 4.98 -25.67
N GLU A 168 -14.15 4.13 -26.33
CA GLU A 168 -13.77 3.24 -27.42
C GLU A 168 -12.81 3.94 -28.39
N THR A 169 -11.63 3.36 -28.60
CA THR A 169 -10.82 3.70 -29.78
C THR A 169 -11.63 3.22 -30.99
N PRO A 170 -11.99 4.08 -31.96
CA PRO A 170 -12.64 3.63 -33.18
C PRO A 170 -11.73 2.62 -33.87
N ALA A 171 -12.31 1.51 -34.33
CA ALA A 171 -11.66 0.64 -35.29
C ALA A 171 -11.47 1.40 -36.61
N GLU A 172 -10.44 2.22 -36.69
CA GLU A 172 -9.95 2.85 -37.91
C GLU A 172 -8.97 1.86 -38.56
N PHE A 173 -9.52 0.87 -39.26
CA PHE A 173 -8.77 0.11 -40.26
C PHE A 173 -9.72 -0.33 -41.38
N THR A 174 -9.93 0.56 -42.35
CA THR A 174 -9.95 0.20 -43.78
C THR A 174 -9.94 1.48 -44.59
N GLU A 175 -8.74 1.95 -44.92
CA GLU A 175 -8.51 2.74 -46.14
C GLU A 175 -7.65 1.87 -47.06
N PRO A 176 -8.16 1.38 -48.21
CA PRO A 176 -7.31 1.01 -49.31
C PRO A 176 -7.18 2.23 -50.23
N LEU A 177 -6.05 2.90 -50.10
CA LEU A 177 -5.49 3.80 -51.09
C LEU A 177 -5.22 3.01 -52.38
N ASN A 178 -6.04 3.19 -53.43
CA ASN A 178 -5.57 3.00 -54.81
C ASN A 178 -6.44 3.76 -55.83
N VAL A 179 -5.87 4.83 -56.37
CA VAL A 179 -6.15 5.38 -57.71
C VAL A 179 -4.76 5.44 -58.38
N PRO A 180 -4.60 4.94 -59.60
CA PRO A 180 -4.81 5.77 -60.79
C PRO A 180 -5.80 5.18 -61.79
#